data_AF-A0A0D1Y060-F1
#
_entry.id   AF-A0A0D1Y060-F1
#
_cell.length_a   1.000
_cell.length_b   1.000
_cell.length_c   1.000
_cell.angle_alpha   90.00
_cell.angle_beta   90.00
_cell.angle_gamma   90.00
#
_symmetry.space_group_name_H-M   'P 1'
#
loop_
_entity.id
_entity.type
_entity.pdbx_description
1 polymer ?
#
loop_
_entity_poly.entity_id
_entity_poly.type
_entity_poly.pdbx_seq_one_letter_code
_entity_poly.pdbx_strand_id
1 'polypeptide(L)'
;MPIVKPFIAGRKFTSTAGAGTGTGATFAIAATAFTDDTGAAATAFPASFSYYNLYINALIQTADTSTATTTTLTIPGGDVLDPATPITVEFVVT
;
A
#
# COMPACT_ATOMS: atom_id res chain seq x y z
N MET A 1 -29.17 13.59 -20.93
CA MET A 1 -28.62 13.02 -19.68
C MET A 1 -27.25 13.64 -19.47
N PRO A 2 -26.96 14.27 -18.32
CA PRO A 2 -25.62 14.78 -18.07
C PRO A 2 -24.64 13.61 -17.97
N ILE A 3 -23.51 13.72 -18.67
CA ILE A 3 -22.39 12.81 -18.48
C ILE A 3 -21.78 13.17 -17.12
N VAL A 4 -21.98 12.33 -16.11
CA VAL A 4 -21.31 12.48 -14.82
C VAL A 4 -19.96 11.80 -14.97
N LYS A 5 -18.86 12.52 -14.75
CA LYS A 5 -17.54 11.89 -14.73
C LYS A 5 -17.52 10.86 -13.59
N PRO A 6 -17.07 9.62 -13.82
CA PRO A 6 -16.90 8.64 -12.75
C PRO A 6 -16.05 9.25 -11.63
N PHE A 7 -16.42 8.97 -10.38
CA PHE A 7 -15.57 9.33 -9.26
C PHE A 7 -14.25 8.55 -9.40
N ILE A 8 -13.12 9.23 -9.28
CA ILE A 8 -11.79 8.61 -9.27
C ILE A 8 -11.01 9.33 -8.17
N ALA A 9 -10.54 8.59 -7.17
CA ALA A 9 -9.73 9.14 -6.09
C ALA A 9 -8.53 8.25 -5.78
N GLY A 10 -7.38 8.87 -5.54
CA GLY A 10 -6.18 8.21 -5.02
C GLY A 10 -6.16 8.29 -3.50
N ARG A 11 -6.14 7.14 -2.82
CA ARG A 11 -5.99 7.05 -1.36
C ARG A 11 -4.61 6.49 -1.05
N LYS A 12 -3.76 7.28 -0.39
CA LYS A 12 -2.40 6.90 -0.02
C LYS A 12 -2.33 6.41 1.42
N PHE A 13 -1.43 5.45 1.61
CA PHE A 13 -1.10 4.84 2.89
C PHE A 13 0.41 4.75 3.00
N THR A 14 0.99 5.30 4.06
CA THR A 14 2.44 5.36 4.28
C THR A 14 2.85 4.59 5.53
N SER A 15 3.99 3.89 5.44
CA SER A 15 4.60 3.15 6.54
C SER A 15 6.12 3.05 6.31
N THR A 16 6.81 2.23 7.09
CA THR A 16 8.21 1.87 6.88
C THR A 16 8.36 0.36 6.76
N ALA A 17 9.45 -0.09 6.11
CA ALA A 17 9.73 -1.52 5.99
C ALA A 17 9.84 -2.22 7.35
N GLY A 18 10.35 -1.52 8.38
CA GLY A 18 10.47 -2.05 9.74
C GLY A 18 9.14 -2.38 10.43
N ALA A 19 8.00 -1.94 9.89
CA ALA A 19 6.69 -2.33 10.37
C ALA A 19 6.22 -3.71 9.86
N GLY A 20 6.94 -4.29 8.89
CA GLY A 20 6.65 -5.61 8.35
C GLY A 20 7.04 -6.74 9.27
N THR A 21 6.41 -7.90 9.05
CA THR A 21 6.69 -9.15 9.76
C THR A 21 6.84 -10.29 8.77
N GLY A 22 7.43 -11.41 9.21
CA GLY A 22 7.80 -12.51 8.32
C GLY A 22 9.15 -12.26 7.62
N THR A 23 9.51 -13.14 6.70
CA THR A 23 10.80 -13.12 6.00
C THR A 23 10.66 -13.70 4.59
N GLY A 24 11.50 -13.27 3.65
CA GLY A 24 11.50 -13.77 2.27
C GLY A 24 10.13 -13.62 1.62
N ALA A 25 9.63 -14.69 1.00
CA ALA A 25 8.38 -14.65 0.21
C ALA A 25 7.12 -14.29 1.01
N THR A 26 7.14 -14.41 2.34
CA THR A 26 5.97 -14.17 3.20
C THR A 26 6.02 -12.83 3.93
N PHE A 27 7.04 -12.00 3.68
CA PHE A 27 7.13 -10.68 4.31
C PHE A 27 5.92 -9.81 3.97
N ALA A 28 5.25 -9.32 5.00
CA ALA A 28 4.04 -8.53 4.87
C ALA A 28 3.94 -7.44 5.94
N ILE A 29 3.35 -6.30 5.55
CA ILE A 29 3.05 -5.18 6.43
C ILE A 29 1.53 -5.14 6.63
N ALA A 30 1.08 -5.14 7.89
CA ALA A 30 -0.33 -5.03 8.20
C ALA A 30 -0.87 -3.64 7.82
N ALA A 31 -2.09 -3.56 7.28
CA ALA A 31 -2.74 -2.29 6.93
C ALA A 31 -2.82 -1.34 8.13
N THR A 32 -2.98 -1.89 9.35
CA THR A 32 -3.01 -1.13 10.60
C THR A 32 -1.69 -0.49 10.99
N ALA A 33 -0.60 -0.83 10.31
CA ALA A 33 0.70 -0.20 10.49
C ALA A 33 0.94 0.98 9.52
N PHE A 34 -0.05 1.32 8.68
CA PHE A 34 0.02 2.47 7.79
C PHE A 34 -0.71 3.67 8.36
N THR A 35 -0.23 4.87 8.01
CA THR A 35 -0.93 6.14 8.18
C THR A 35 -1.62 6.51 6.87
N ASP A 36 -2.88 6.91 6.91
CA ASP A 36 -3.65 7.31 5.72
C ASP A 36 -3.53 8.83 5.40
N ASP A 37 -4.18 9.27 4.33
CA ASP A 37 -4.20 10.67 3.89
C ASP A 37 -4.79 11.66 4.92
N THR A 38 -5.49 11.17 5.94
CA THR A 38 -6.01 12.01 7.03
C THR A 38 -5.00 12.18 8.17
N GLY A 39 -3.84 11.50 8.08
CA GLY A 39 -2.84 11.45 9.14
C GLY A 39 -3.19 10.49 10.27
N ALA A 40 -4.19 9.62 10.08
CA ALA A 40 -4.62 8.63 11.07
C ALA A 40 -4.08 7.24 10.74
N ALA A 41 -3.96 6.38 11.76
CA ALA A 41 -3.69 4.96 11.53
C ALA A 41 -4.83 4.33 10.74
N ALA A 42 -4.51 3.67 9.63
CA ALA A 42 -5.49 2.99 8.81
C ALA A 42 -6.07 1.79 9.57
N THR A 43 -7.35 1.48 9.33
CA THR A 43 -7.96 0.26 9.87
C THR A 43 -7.97 -0.88 8.85
N ALA A 44 -8.01 -0.54 7.56
CA ALA A 44 -7.99 -1.45 6.42
C ALA A 44 -7.63 -0.68 5.15
N PHE A 45 -7.13 -1.39 4.13
CA PHE A 45 -7.08 -0.89 2.76
C PHE A 45 -8.47 -0.97 2.09
N PRO A 46 -8.70 -0.20 1.00
CA PRO A 46 -9.95 -0.28 0.26
C PRO A 46 -10.27 -1.70 -0.21
N ALA A 47 -11.51 -2.15 0.01
CA ALA A 47 -11.97 -3.47 -0.43
C ALA A 47 -12.26 -3.55 -1.94
N SER A 48 -12.46 -2.41 -2.59
CA SER A 48 -12.64 -2.28 -4.04
C SER A 48 -11.81 -1.11 -4.54
N PHE A 49 -11.01 -1.37 -5.58
CA PHE A 49 -10.15 -0.40 -6.24
C PHE A 49 -9.90 -0.89 -7.67
N SER A 50 -9.55 0.04 -8.58
CA SER A 50 -9.18 -0.30 -9.96
C SER A 50 -7.78 -0.88 -10.05
N TYR A 51 -6.83 -0.25 -9.37
CA TYR A 51 -5.45 -0.71 -9.21
C TYR A 51 -4.82 -0.04 -7.99
N TYR A 52 -3.61 -0.48 -7.63
CA TYR A 52 -2.77 0.22 -6.67
C TYR A 52 -1.36 0.38 -7.22
N ASN A 53 -0.67 1.43 -6.77
CA ASN A 53 0.75 1.65 -7.01
C ASN A 53 1.52 1.44 -5.71
N LEU A 54 2.64 0.72 -5.78
CA LEU A 54 3.60 0.64 -4.68
C LEU A 54 4.79 1.55 -4.97
N TYR A 55 5.18 2.32 -3.97
CA TYR A 55 6.42 3.08 -3.93
C TYR A 55 7.28 2.59 -2.77
N ILE A 56 8.52 2.21 -3.08
CA ILE A 56 9.55 1.88 -2.09
C ILE A 56 10.60 2.97 -2.19
N ASN A 57 10.84 3.67 -1.09
CA ASN A 57 11.75 4.82 -1.03
C ASN A 57 11.48 5.86 -2.14
N ALA A 58 10.20 6.22 -2.33
CA ALA A 58 9.71 7.11 -3.39
C ALA A 58 9.90 6.63 -4.85
N LEU A 59 10.41 5.42 -5.09
CA LEU A 59 10.51 4.81 -6.42
C LEU A 59 9.29 3.93 -6.69
N ILE A 60 8.60 4.16 -7.82
CA ILE A 60 7.49 3.32 -8.26
C ILE A 60 7.97 1.91 -8.59
N GLN A 61 7.23 0.91 -8.13
CA GLN A 61 7.52 -0.50 -8.38
C GLN A 61 6.65 -1.07 -9.49
N THR A 62 7.11 -2.14 -10.11
CA THR A 62 6.30 -2.93 -11.06
C THR A 62 5.24 -3.74 -10.31
N ALA A 63 4.14 -4.07 -10.99
CA ALA A 63 2.97 -4.69 -10.36
C ALA A 63 3.21 -6.10 -9.77
N ASP A 64 4.29 -6.76 -10.17
CA ASP A 64 4.70 -8.10 -9.71
C ASP A 64 5.51 -8.08 -8.39
N THR A 65 5.87 -6.90 -7.89
CA THR A 65 6.67 -6.75 -6.66
C THR A 65 5.87 -6.90 -5.37
N SER A 66 4.54 -6.84 -5.44
CA SER A 66 3.70 -6.87 -4.24
C SER A 66 2.30 -7.42 -4.50
N THR A 67 1.60 -7.70 -3.41
CA THR A 67 0.18 -8.03 -3.44
C THR A 67 -0.51 -7.37 -2.26
N ALA A 68 -1.56 -6.60 -2.54
CA ALA A 68 -2.39 -5.96 -1.52
C ALA A 68 -3.69 -6.74 -1.29
N THR A 69 -4.05 -6.90 -0.02
CA THR A 69 -5.38 -7.33 0.43
C THR A 69 -6.03 -6.21 1.24
N THR A 70 -7.20 -6.42 1.83
CA THR A 70 -7.80 -5.41 2.74
C THR A 70 -7.00 -5.24 4.04
N THR A 71 -6.20 -6.24 4.43
CA THR A 71 -5.54 -6.27 5.75
C THR A 71 -4.02 -6.24 5.67
N THR A 72 -3.41 -6.51 4.51
CA THR A 72 -1.96 -6.58 4.38
C THR A 72 -1.46 -6.10 3.02
N LEU A 73 -0.23 -5.60 3.00
CA LEU A 73 0.60 -5.45 1.81
C LEU A 73 1.76 -6.45 1.91
N THR A 74 1.79 -7.45 1.03
CA THR A 74 2.88 -8.42 0.95
C THR A 74 3.93 -7.93 -0.05
N ILE A 75 5.19 -7.92 0.36
CA ILE A 75 6.35 -7.52 -0.46
C ILE A 75 7.41 -8.64 -0.33
N PRO A 76 7.43 -9.63 -1.24
CA PRO A 76 8.42 -10.72 -1.17
C PRO A 76 9.85 -10.19 -1.08
N GLY A 77 10.59 -10.63 -0.05
CA GLY A 77 11.97 -10.20 0.21
C GLY A 77 12.08 -8.80 0.82
N GLY A 78 10.98 -8.15 1.19
CA GLY A 78 11.00 -6.82 1.81
C GLY A 78 11.69 -6.77 3.18
N ASP A 79 11.93 -7.92 3.81
CA ASP A 79 12.67 -8.08 5.05
C ASP A 79 14.15 -7.71 4.95
N VAL A 80 14.70 -7.64 3.73
CA VAL A 80 16.10 -7.22 3.50
C VAL A 80 16.25 -5.71 3.34
N LEU A 81 15.14 -4.97 3.25
CA LEU A 81 15.16 -3.51 3.18
C LEU A 81 15.61 -2.92 4.51
N ASP A 82 16.24 -1.75 4.46
CA ASP A 82 16.52 -1.00 5.68
C ASP A 82 15.18 -0.72 6.41
N PRO A 83 15.07 -0.98 7.74
CA PRO A 83 13.81 -0.79 8.47
C PRO A 83 13.21 0.63 8.39
N ALA A 84 14.02 1.65 8.12
CA ALA A 84 13.57 3.03 7.93
C ALA A 84 13.14 3.34 6.49
N THR A 85 13.29 2.39 5.54
CA THR A 85 12.86 2.55 4.14
C THR A 85 11.37 2.91 4.08
N PRO A 86 11.00 4.08 3.51
CA PRO A 86 9.60 4.46 3.37
C PRO A 86 8.87 3.54 2.40
N ILE A 87 7.68 3.09 2.80
CA ILE A 87 6.77 2.29 1.98
C ILE A 87 5.49 3.11 1.80
N THR A 88 5.07 3.34 0.56
CA THR A 88 3.80 4.01 0.26
C THR A 88 3.01 3.17 -0.72
N VAL A 89 1.75 2.91 -0.40
CA VAL A 89 0.80 2.30 -1.33
C VAL A 89 -0.32 3.29 -1.64
N GLU A 90 -0.61 3.50 -2.92
CA GLU A 90 -1.70 4.35 -3.38
C GLU A 90 -2.75 3.49 -4.09
N PHE A 91 -3.98 3.51 -3.60
CA PHE A 91 -5.12 2.84 -4.23
C PHE A 91 -5.92 3.84 -5.05
N VAL A 92 -6.21 3.49 -6.30
CA VAL A 92 -7.13 4.26 -7.15
C VAL A 92 -8.52 3.64 -7.08
N VAL A 93 -9.44 4.33 -6.43
CA VAL A 93 -10.83 3.90 -6.21
C VAL A 93 -11.79 4.61 -7.16
N THR A 94 -12.83 3.89 -7.58
CA THR A 94 -13.93 4.33 -8.48
C THR A 94 -15.26 4.34 -7.77
#